data_AF-A0A523EC14-F1
#
_entry.id   AF-A0A523EC14-F1
#
_cell.length_a   1.000
_cell.length_b   1.000
_cell.length_c   1.000
_cell.angle_alpha   90.00
_cell.angle_beta   90.00
_cell.angle_gamma   90.00
#
_symmetry.space_group_name_H-M   'P 1'
#
loop_
_entity.id
_entity.type
_entity.pdbx_description
1 polymer ?
#
loop_
_entity_poly.entity_id
_entity_poly.type
_entity_poly.pdbx_seq_one_letter_code
_entity_poly.pdbx_strand_id
1 'polypeptide(L)'
;MNTSILKPLIPAGVTGVVVASIWGAQSSGLIPPMVAFWLWPSLVAVILLGLGVLALVRGAYVALWPLGAGFLVQCFGIIMLLTETWESGWKPFWHTLGAVGSVLLILLLIWGLSSLRRHFLEKGLTGGGAGDEEKLDLIRKEMSEALDLLRRAGRGRNAIYELPWFLVMGRPAGGKTVAIKNSGLGLPVKKDWVKGVGGSFTSNFFFTNDLIFLDTPGKWVENGLDEDAESLWNYQIDLLKKYRGHRPLDGLIVVVPADDLLTKDDSRLREQACNIREVVDLFHEKLHFRFPIYILVSKCDLVEGFVEFFGELPVQRRHEIFGWSNAEPDRKDTRRVFAAGFRSIVRRMEGLRMEMLSRVARRSNARRIFFFTEEFAGLERPLSTFVQSFFQEGVGDPPLFRGLYFTSGTQEGAPLSRALAEMARTLGITTPASSEVIEDSEKRS
;
A
#
# COMPACT_ATOMS: atom_id res chain seq x y z
N MET A 1 12.32 -25.73 18.39
CA MET A 1 10.98 -25.42 18.97
C MET A 1 11.08 -25.52 20.47
N ASN A 2 10.89 -24.39 21.16
CA ASN A 2 11.09 -24.26 22.60
C ASN A 2 9.90 -24.91 23.34
N THR A 3 10.15 -25.98 24.11
CA THR A 3 9.12 -26.77 24.83
C THR A 3 8.60 -26.11 26.11
N SER A 4 8.89 -24.81 26.31
CA SER A 4 8.54 -24.04 27.50
C SER A 4 7.18 -23.33 27.44
N ILE A 5 6.50 -23.30 26.29
CA ILE A 5 5.21 -22.59 26.14
C ILE A 5 3.99 -23.45 26.55
N LEU A 6 4.17 -24.76 26.70
CA LEU A 6 3.09 -25.69 27.07
C LEU A 6 2.87 -25.82 28.60
N LYS A 7 3.66 -25.16 29.44
CA LYS A 7 3.68 -25.41 30.90
C LYS A 7 2.70 -24.62 31.79
N PRO A 8 1.89 -23.65 31.32
CA PRO A 8 0.81 -23.10 32.16
C PRO A 8 -0.57 -23.25 31.51
N LEU A 9 -0.84 -24.35 30.80
CA LEU A 9 -2.00 -24.45 29.89
C LEU A 9 -3.18 -25.29 30.38
N ILE A 10 -3.18 -25.72 31.64
CA ILE A 10 -4.37 -26.25 32.31
C ILE A 10 -4.28 -25.69 33.73
N PRO A 11 -5.31 -25.01 34.29
CA PRO A 11 -5.30 -24.73 35.71
C PRO A 11 -5.19 -26.08 36.43
N ALA A 12 -4.02 -26.34 37.02
CA ALA A 12 -3.73 -27.60 37.69
C ALA A 12 -4.75 -27.75 38.82
N GLY A 13 -5.73 -28.62 38.61
CA GLY A 13 -6.78 -28.91 39.59
C GLY A 13 -8.20 -28.99 39.02
N VAL A 14 -8.61 -28.19 38.03
CA VAL A 14 -10.05 -28.11 37.70
C VAL A 14 -10.57 -29.35 36.99
N THR A 15 -9.84 -29.86 36.00
CA THR A 15 -10.17 -31.13 35.35
C THR A 15 -10.00 -32.32 36.29
N GLY A 16 -8.98 -32.30 37.15
CA GLY A 16 -8.77 -33.36 38.15
C GLY A 16 -9.89 -33.45 39.20
N VAL A 17 -10.39 -32.30 39.67
CA VAL A 17 -11.41 -32.21 40.74
C VAL A 17 -12.78 -32.68 40.24
N VAL A 18 -13.18 -32.32 39.02
CA VAL A 18 -14.46 -32.77 38.44
C VAL A 18 -14.45 -34.28 38.19
N VAL A 19 -13.34 -34.80 37.68
CA VAL A 19 -13.17 -36.24 37.40
C VAL A 19 -13.12 -37.05 38.70
N ALA A 20 -12.44 -36.54 39.73
CA ALA A 20 -12.39 -37.16 41.05
C ALA A 20 -13.75 -37.13 41.77
N SER A 21 -14.56 -36.09 41.58
CA SER A 21 -15.89 -35.95 42.20
C SER A 21 -16.91 -36.93 41.61
N ILE A 22 -16.88 -37.16 40.30
CA ILE A 22 -17.78 -38.11 39.63
C ILE A 22 -17.36 -39.54 39.93
N TRP A 23 -16.06 -39.84 39.96
CA TRP A 23 -15.57 -41.14 40.41
C TRP A 23 -15.92 -41.39 41.89
N GLY A 24 -15.79 -40.37 42.74
CA GLY A 24 -16.23 -40.42 44.14
C GLY A 24 -17.73 -40.66 44.31
N ALA A 25 -18.58 -40.02 43.51
CA ALA A 25 -20.03 -40.21 43.52
C ALA A 25 -20.48 -41.58 42.97
N GLN A 26 -19.72 -42.13 42.02
CA GLN A 26 -19.96 -43.48 41.48
C GLN A 26 -19.51 -44.56 42.48
N SER A 27 -18.37 -44.39 43.16
CA SER A 27 -17.86 -45.35 44.15
C SER A 27 -18.68 -45.37 45.44
N SER A 28 -19.39 -44.29 45.77
CA SER A 28 -20.32 -44.20 46.90
C SER A 28 -21.78 -44.56 46.55
N GLY A 29 -22.04 -45.02 45.32
CA GLY A 29 -23.36 -45.54 44.91
C GLY A 29 -24.44 -44.49 44.66
N LEU A 30 -24.09 -43.20 44.68
CA LEU A 30 -25.02 -42.07 44.46
C LEU A 30 -25.46 -41.92 43.00
N ILE A 31 -24.66 -42.42 42.06
CA ILE A 31 -24.96 -42.38 40.62
C ILE A 31 -24.89 -43.80 40.07
N PRO A 32 -25.96 -44.31 39.42
CA PRO A 32 -25.93 -45.62 38.79
C PRO A 32 -24.78 -45.72 37.76
N PRO A 33 -24.08 -46.86 37.64
CA PRO A 33 -22.95 -47.02 36.73
C PRO A 33 -23.30 -46.67 35.29
N MET A 34 -24.54 -46.95 34.90
CA MET A 34 -25.09 -46.63 33.58
C MET A 34 -25.13 -45.11 33.36
N VAL A 35 -25.56 -44.32 34.34
CA VAL A 35 -25.65 -42.85 34.24
C VAL A 35 -24.26 -42.19 34.21
N ALA A 36 -23.32 -42.70 35.00
CA ALA A 36 -21.94 -42.23 35.00
C ALA A 36 -21.23 -42.47 33.65
N PHE A 37 -21.52 -43.60 32.99
CA PHE A 37 -21.02 -43.90 31.65
C PHE A 37 -21.48 -42.87 30.60
N TRP A 38 -22.73 -42.39 30.71
CA TRP A 38 -23.31 -41.42 29.78
C TRP A 38 -22.97 -39.94 30.07
N LEU A 39 -22.49 -39.61 31.27
CA LEU A 39 -22.08 -38.25 31.64
C LEU A 39 -20.72 -37.84 31.06
N TRP A 40 -19.85 -38.81 30.77
CA TRP A 40 -18.50 -38.57 30.28
C TRP A 40 -18.42 -37.84 28.94
N PRO A 41 -19.19 -38.24 27.90
CA PRO A 41 -19.21 -37.54 26.62
C PRO A 41 -19.65 -36.07 26.74
N SER A 42 -20.64 -35.78 27.59
CA SER A 42 -21.11 -34.40 27.83
C SER A 42 -20.05 -33.55 28.50
N LEU A 43 -19.25 -34.14 29.40
CA LEU A 43 -18.19 -33.44 30.11
C LEU A 43 -17.00 -33.14 29.20
N VAL A 44 -16.62 -34.10 28.34
CA VAL A 44 -15.62 -33.91 27.28
C VAL A 44 -16.06 -32.83 26.30
N ALA A 45 -17.33 -32.82 25.89
CA ALA A 45 -17.88 -31.80 25.00
C ALA A 45 -17.80 -30.39 25.61
N VAL A 46 -18.14 -30.23 26.89
CA VAL A 46 -18.02 -28.94 27.61
C VAL A 46 -16.58 -28.46 27.69
N ILE A 47 -15.62 -29.35 27.95
CA ILE A 47 -14.19 -29.01 27.98
C ILE A 47 -13.69 -28.56 26.61
N LEU A 48 -14.05 -29.27 25.54
CA LEU A 48 -13.68 -28.92 24.17
C LEU A 48 -14.31 -27.59 23.73
N LEU A 49 -15.53 -27.31 24.19
CA LEU A 49 -16.23 -26.06 23.94
C LEU A 49 -15.53 -24.88 24.64
N GLY A 50 -15.11 -25.08 25.90
CA GLY A 50 -14.29 -24.09 26.63
C GLY A 50 -12.94 -23.79 25.96
N LEU A 51 -12.25 -24.83 25.46
CA LEU A 51 -11.00 -24.66 24.72
C LEU A 51 -11.20 -23.93 23.39
N GLY A 52 -12.33 -24.17 22.71
CA GLY A 52 -12.69 -23.50 21.47
C GLY A 52 -13.03 -22.01 21.66
N VAL A 53 -13.74 -21.65 22.73
CA VAL A 53 -14.00 -20.25 23.10
C VAL A 53 -12.69 -19.54 23.43
N LEU A 54 -11.76 -20.19 24.12
CA LEU A 54 -10.44 -19.63 24.41
C LEU A 54 -9.61 -19.40 23.13
N ALA A 55 -9.73 -20.29 22.14
CA ALA A 55 -9.08 -20.14 20.82
C ALA A 55 -9.67 -18.97 20.01
N LEU A 56 -11.00 -18.75 20.11
CA LEU A 56 -11.70 -17.61 19.50
C LEU A 56 -11.19 -16.28 20.07
N VAL A 57 -11.10 -16.17 21.39
CA VAL A 57 -10.61 -14.96 22.08
C VAL A 57 -9.16 -14.63 21.73
N ARG A 58 -8.35 -15.62 21.33
CA ARG A 58 -6.93 -15.44 20.94
C ARG A 58 -6.68 -15.29 19.44
N GLY A 59 -7.73 -15.22 18.61
CA GLY A 59 -7.61 -14.98 17.16
C GLY A 59 -6.99 -16.14 16.38
N ALA A 60 -7.03 -17.37 16.92
CA ALA A 60 -6.50 -18.58 16.29
C ALA A 60 -7.62 -19.33 15.54
N TYR A 61 -8.16 -18.72 14.48
CA TYR A 61 -9.35 -19.21 13.77
C TYR A 61 -9.19 -20.62 13.15
N VAL A 62 -7.96 -21.05 12.88
CA VAL A 62 -7.66 -22.42 12.38
C VAL A 62 -7.87 -23.49 13.46
N ALA A 63 -7.95 -23.10 14.74
CA ALA A 63 -8.18 -23.99 15.88
C ALA A 63 -9.65 -24.03 16.34
N LEU A 64 -10.62 -23.61 15.51
CA LEU A 64 -12.05 -23.64 15.82
C LEU A 64 -12.71 -25.03 15.66
N TRP A 65 -11.99 -26.00 15.09
CA TRP A 65 -12.49 -27.36 14.88
C TRP A 65 -13.00 -28.09 16.15
N PRO A 66 -12.51 -27.83 17.39
CA PRO A 66 -13.05 -28.43 18.61
C PRO A 66 -14.48 -27.96 18.94
N LEU A 67 -14.88 -26.74 18.52
CA LEU A 67 -16.24 -26.22 18.72
C LEU A 67 -17.27 -27.00 17.90
N GLY A 68 -16.96 -27.23 16.62
CA GLY A 68 -17.82 -28.00 15.73
C GLY A 68 -17.88 -29.47 16.13
N ALA A 69 -16.75 -30.07 16.50
CA ALA A 69 -16.68 -31.45 16.94
C ALA A 69 -17.44 -31.69 18.26
N GLY A 70 -17.27 -30.81 19.25
CA GLY A 70 -17.97 -30.91 20.54
C GLY A 70 -19.49 -30.77 20.42
N PHE A 71 -19.96 -29.81 19.61
CA PHE A 71 -21.39 -29.61 19.36
C PHE A 71 -22.04 -30.81 18.67
N LEU A 72 -21.37 -31.41 17.68
CA LEU A 72 -21.88 -32.59 16.97
C LEU A 72 -21.94 -33.84 17.84
N VAL A 73 -20.92 -34.06 18.68
CA VAL A 73 -20.91 -35.16 19.65
C VAL A 73 -22.06 -35.01 20.67
N GLN A 74 -22.36 -33.79 21.09
CA GLN A 74 -23.41 -33.51 22.06
C GLN A 74 -24.82 -33.62 21.47
N CYS A 75 -25.04 -33.10 20.26
CA CYS A 75 -26.29 -33.30 19.52
C CYS A 75 -26.54 -34.79 19.25
N PHE A 76 -25.51 -35.56 18.95
CA PHE A 76 -25.61 -37.00 18.71
C PHE A 76 -25.95 -37.80 19.99
N GLY A 77 -25.32 -37.46 21.12
CA GLY A 77 -25.65 -38.08 22.42
C GLY A 77 -27.10 -37.82 22.85
N ILE A 78 -27.62 -36.62 22.57
CA ILE A 78 -29.02 -36.25 22.85
C ILE A 78 -30.00 -36.99 21.92
N ILE A 79 -29.67 -37.13 20.62
CA ILE A 79 -30.48 -37.89 19.66
C ILE A 79 -30.53 -39.38 20.03
N MET A 80 -29.41 -39.95 20.49
CA MET A 80 -29.35 -41.33 21.01
C MET A 80 -30.21 -41.53 22.27
N LEU A 81 -30.19 -40.58 23.20
CA LEU A 81 -31.03 -40.60 24.41
C LEU A 81 -32.53 -40.52 24.10
N LEU A 82 -32.90 -39.85 22.99
CA LEU A 82 -34.30 -39.71 22.57
C LEU A 82 -34.83 -40.91 21.77
N THR A 83 -33.99 -41.88 21.42
CA THR A 83 -34.34 -42.99 20.50
C THR A 83 -34.10 -44.37 21.12
N GLU A 84 -34.46 -44.54 22.39
CA GLU A 84 -34.59 -45.86 23.05
C GLU A 84 -35.66 -46.73 22.36
N THR A 85 -35.33 -47.31 21.21
CA THR A 85 -35.80 -48.61 20.70
C THR A 85 -34.82 -49.07 19.61
N TRP A 86 -33.67 -49.67 19.97
CA TRP A 86 -32.82 -50.33 18.98
C TRP A 86 -32.47 -51.76 19.40
N GLU A 87 -33.05 -52.72 18.67
CA GLU A 87 -32.84 -54.17 18.83
C GLU A 87 -31.45 -54.67 18.38
N SER A 88 -30.55 -53.80 17.93
CA SER A 88 -29.18 -54.20 17.54
C SER A 88 -28.16 -53.09 17.80
N GLY A 89 -27.24 -53.33 18.73
CA GLY A 89 -26.29 -52.35 19.27
C GLY A 89 -25.22 -51.80 18.31
N TRP A 90 -25.15 -52.29 17.07
CA TRP A 90 -24.09 -51.92 16.12
C TRP A 90 -24.53 -50.87 15.08
N LYS A 91 -25.84 -50.65 14.89
CA LYS A 91 -26.34 -49.62 13.96
C LYS A 91 -25.95 -48.19 14.37
N PRO A 92 -25.99 -47.80 15.66
CA PRO A 92 -25.48 -46.51 16.15
C PRO A 92 -24.03 -46.25 15.72
N PHE A 93 -23.18 -47.27 15.82
CA PHE A 93 -21.75 -47.19 15.53
C PHE A 93 -21.50 -46.85 14.05
N TRP A 94 -22.15 -47.54 13.10
CA TRP A 94 -21.98 -47.25 11.68
C TRP A 94 -22.47 -45.85 11.28
N HIS A 95 -23.53 -45.34 11.91
CA HIS A 95 -24.00 -43.97 11.69
C HIS A 95 -23.04 -42.91 12.26
N THR A 96 -22.42 -43.16 13.43
CA THR A 96 -21.36 -42.26 13.95
C THR A 96 -20.14 -42.23 13.05
N LEU A 97 -19.70 -43.39 12.57
CA LEU A 97 -18.54 -43.50 11.69
C LEU A 97 -18.77 -42.76 10.38
N GLY A 98 -19.99 -42.88 9.82
CA GLY A 98 -20.41 -42.13 8.63
C GLY A 98 -20.47 -40.61 8.86
N ALA A 99 -21.02 -40.16 9.98
CA ALA A 99 -21.12 -38.73 10.31
C ALA A 99 -19.75 -38.10 10.55
N VAL A 100 -18.88 -38.73 11.36
CA VAL A 100 -17.51 -38.26 11.59
C VAL A 100 -16.71 -38.29 10.29
N GLY A 101 -16.86 -39.35 9.49
CA GLY A 101 -16.27 -39.44 8.16
C GLY A 101 -16.70 -38.30 7.24
N SER A 102 -17.98 -37.93 7.24
CA SER A 102 -18.51 -36.84 6.42
C SER A 102 -17.99 -35.46 6.84
N VAL A 103 -17.86 -35.21 8.15
CA VAL A 103 -17.29 -33.96 8.67
C VAL A 103 -15.80 -33.86 8.36
N LEU A 104 -15.05 -34.95 8.54
CA LEU A 104 -13.63 -35.01 8.18
C LEU A 104 -13.45 -34.84 6.66
N LEU A 105 -14.33 -35.42 5.84
CA LEU A 105 -14.33 -35.24 4.39
C LEU A 105 -14.59 -33.77 4.02
N ILE A 106 -15.56 -33.11 4.63
CA ILE A 106 -15.86 -31.68 4.40
C ILE A 106 -14.66 -30.82 4.81
N LEU A 107 -14.04 -31.09 5.96
CA LEU A 107 -12.85 -30.38 6.41
C LEU A 107 -11.65 -30.61 5.47
N LEU A 108 -11.46 -31.83 4.98
CA LEU A 108 -10.46 -32.16 3.95
C LEU A 108 -10.76 -31.48 2.61
N LEU A 109 -12.03 -31.36 2.23
CA LEU A 109 -12.47 -30.64 1.03
C LEU A 109 -12.21 -29.14 1.17
N ILE A 110 -12.54 -28.53 2.30
CA ILE A 110 -12.27 -27.11 2.56
C ILE A 110 -10.76 -26.86 2.61
N TRP A 111 -10.00 -27.72 3.30
CA TRP A 111 -8.55 -27.64 3.33
C TRP A 111 -7.95 -27.81 1.94
N GLY A 112 -8.40 -28.83 1.19
CA GLY A 112 -8.00 -29.12 -0.18
C GLY A 112 -8.32 -27.97 -1.13
N LEU A 113 -9.54 -27.41 -1.10
CA LEU A 113 -9.95 -26.26 -1.90
C LEU A 113 -9.15 -25.00 -1.54
N SER A 114 -8.88 -24.77 -0.25
CA SER A 114 -8.08 -23.62 0.20
C SER A 114 -6.60 -23.77 -0.15
N SER A 115 -6.07 -25.00 -0.15
CA SER A 115 -4.70 -25.34 -0.52
C SER A 115 -4.53 -25.29 -2.04
N LEU A 116 -5.49 -25.83 -2.80
CA LEU A 116 -5.57 -25.66 -4.24
C LEU A 116 -5.65 -24.17 -4.59
N ARG A 117 -6.50 -23.37 -3.93
CA ARG A 117 -6.56 -21.93 -4.19
C ARG A 117 -5.21 -21.23 -3.95
N ARG A 118 -4.44 -21.64 -2.93
CA ARG A 118 -3.09 -21.11 -2.68
C ARG A 118 -2.11 -21.54 -3.79
N HIS A 119 -2.11 -22.81 -4.16
CA HIS A 119 -1.23 -23.33 -5.22
C HIS A 119 -1.63 -22.90 -6.63
N PHE A 120 -2.91 -22.65 -6.90
CA PHE A 120 -3.39 -22.10 -8.17
C PHE A 120 -3.18 -20.59 -8.26
N LEU A 121 -3.26 -19.85 -7.15
CA LEU A 121 -2.73 -18.48 -7.14
C LEU A 121 -1.22 -18.52 -7.44
N GLU A 122 -0.44 -19.37 -6.76
CA GLU A 122 1.00 -19.47 -7.01
C GLU A 122 1.35 -19.90 -8.44
N LYS A 123 0.67 -20.91 -9.02
CA LYS A 123 0.94 -21.39 -10.39
C LYS A 123 0.30 -20.55 -11.50
N GLY A 124 -0.80 -19.86 -11.22
CA GLY A 124 -1.39 -18.89 -12.15
C GLY A 124 -0.55 -17.60 -12.25
N LEU A 125 0.32 -17.35 -11.27
CA LEU A 125 1.26 -16.24 -11.24
C LEU A 125 2.58 -16.55 -11.95
N THR A 126 2.94 -17.84 -12.14
CA THR A 126 4.18 -18.29 -12.81
C THR A 126 3.95 -18.72 -14.27
N GLY A 127 3.04 -18.06 -14.99
CA GLY A 127 2.79 -18.32 -16.42
C GLY A 127 3.92 -17.87 -17.35
N GLY A 128 4.96 -17.23 -16.82
CA GLY A 128 6.13 -16.73 -17.56
C GLY A 128 7.38 -17.57 -17.32
N GLY A 129 8.37 -17.45 -18.22
CA GLY A 129 9.61 -18.24 -18.19
C GLY A 129 10.44 -18.05 -16.92
N ALA A 130 11.55 -18.79 -16.79
CA ALA A 130 12.40 -18.78 -15.59
C ALA A 130 12.89 -17.38 -15.14
N GLY A 131 12.95 -16.40 -16.04
CA GLY A 131 13.28 -15.01 -15.71
C GLY A 131 12.16 -14.22 -15.04
N ASP A 132 10.90 -14.65 -15.13
CA ASP A 132 9.77 -13.98 -14.50
C ASP A 132 9.55 -14.45 -13.07
N GLU A 133 9.83 -15.73 -12.78
CA GLU A 133 9.78 -16.26 -11.42
C GLU A 133 10.78 -15.54 -10.49
N GLU A 134 12.00 -15.26 -10.97
CA GLU A 134 13.00 -14.48 -10.22
C GLU A 134 12.52 -13.04 -9.93
N LYS A 135 11.91 -12.36 -10.92
CA LYS A 135 11.36 -11.00 -10.74
C LYS A 135 10.21 -11.00 -9.72
N LEU A 136 9.32 -11.99 -9.79
CA LEU A 136 8.19 -12.12 -8.87
C LEU A 136 8.65 -12.43 -7.44
N ASP A 137 9.67 -13.27 -7.28
CA ASP A 137 10.26 -13.54 -5.97
C ASP A 137 10.96 -12.30 -5.40
N LEU A 138 11.61 -11.49 -6.24
CA LEU A 138 12.18 -10.20 -5.83
C LEU A 138 11.08 -9.26 -5.30
N ILE A 139 9.99 -9.05 -6.04
CA ILE A 139 8.87 -8.19 -5.61
C ILE A 139 8.30 -8.67 -4.27
N ARG A 140 8.12 -9.99 -4.11
CA ARG A 140 7.63 -10.58 -2.85
C ARG A 140 8.59 -10.32 -1.70
N LYS A 141 9.88 -10.53 -1.93
CA LYS A 141 10.93 -10.33 -0.93
C LYS A 141 10.96 -8.88 -0.47
N GLU A 142 10.99 -7.93 -1.39
CA GLU A 142 11.00 -6.49 -1.11
C GLU A 142 9.76 -6.05 -0.33
N MET A 143 8.58 -6.52 -0.73
CA MET A 143 7.34 -6.26 0.02
C MET A 143 7.39 -6.84 1.44
N SER A 144 7.93 -8.06 1.60
CA SER A 144 8.06 -8.69 2.92
C SER A 144 9.04 -7.94 3.84
N GLU A 145 10.17 -7.49 3.28
CA GLU A 145 11.17 -6.70 4.00
C GLU A 145 10.58 -5.35 4.42
N ALA A 146 9.89 -4.66 3.52
CA ALA A 146 9.16 -3.42 3.80
C ALA A 146 8.16 -3.57 4.96
N LEU A 147 7.38 -4.65 4.96
CA LEU A 147 6.42 -4.95 6.03
C LEU A 147 7.09 -5.29 7.36
N ASP A 148 8.21 -6.00 7.33
CA ASP A 148 8.96 -6.31 8.54
C ASP A 148 9.63 -5.08 9.14
N LEU A 149 10.08 -4.13 8.31
CA LEU A 149 10.53 -2.81 8.78
C LEU A 149 9.39 -2.06 9.47
N LEU A 150 8.19 -2.03 8.88
CA LEU A 150 7.02 -1.40 9.50
C LEU A 150 6.62 -2.04 10.82
N ARG A 151 6.62 -3.37 10.90
CA ARG A 151 6.31 -4.10 12.13
C ARG A 151 7.31 -3.82 13.24
N ARG A 152 8.59 -3.61 12.91
CA ARG A 152 9.64 -3.23 13.86
C ARG A 152 9.55 -1.76 14.27
N ALA A 153 9.04 -0.91 13.40
CA ALA A 153 8.88 0.53 13.61
C ALA A 153 7.66 0.87 14.48
N GLY A 154 6.52 0.24 14.21
CA GLY A 154 5.25 0.53 14.87
C GLY A 154 5.02 -0.26 16.16
N ARG A 155 3.86 -0.02 16.80
CA ARG A 155 3.48 -0.65 18.08
C ARG A 155 2.59 -1.89 17.90
N GLY A 156 3.02 -2.84 17.06
CA GLY A 156 2.40 -4.18 16.96
C GLY A 156 1.72 -4.49 15.61
N ARG A 157 0.72 -5.39 15.63
CA ARG A 157 0.12 -5.98 14.41
C ARG A 157 -0.60 -4.99 13.49
N ASN A 158 -1.05 -3.84 14.00
CA ASN A 158 -1.75 -2.81 13.22
C ASN A 158 -0.81 -1.75 12.60
N ALA A 159 0.51 -1.85 12.84
CA ALA A 159 1.51 -0.91 12.30
C ALA A 159 1.43 -0.71 10.79
N ILE A 160 0.95 -1.73 10.05
CA ILE A 160 0.75 -1.63 8.61
C ILE A 160 -0.21 -0.48 8.31
N TYR A 161 -1.36 -0.39 8.99
CA TYR A 161 -2.43 0.58 8.75
C TYR A 161 -2.28 1.91 9.50
N GLU A 162 -1.23 2.10 10.30
CA GLU A 162 -0.98 3.34 11.04
C GLU A 162 -0.60 4.50 10.11
N LEU A 163 0.20 4.21 9.07
CA LEU A 163 0.61 5.19 8.08
C LEU A 163 -0.18 5.03 6.77
N PRO A 164 -0.54 6.13 6.10
CA PRO A 164 -1.16 6.09 4.78
C PRO A 164 -0.11 5.73 3.71
N TRP A 165 -0.53 4.97 2.70
CA TRP A 165 0.30 4.50 1.60
C TRP A 165 -0.05 5.26 0.32
N PHE A 166 0.93 5.96 -0.26
CA PHE A 166 0.79 6.69 -1.50
C PHE A 166 1.61 6.05 -2.60
N LEU A 167 0.95 5.74 -3.71
CA LEU A 167 1.63 5.32 -4.93
C LEU A 167 2.15 6.57 -5.65
N VAL A 168 3.33 6.50 -6.24
CA VAL A 168 3.92 7.62 -7.02
C VAL A 168 4.25 7.12 -8.41
N MET A 169 3.58 7.68 -9.41
CA MET A 169 3.72 7.32 -10.83
C MET A 169 4.20 8.50 -11.66
N GLY A 170 4.86 8.22 -12.76
CA GLY A 170 5.40 9.22 -13.67
C GLY A 170 6.56 8.64 -14.47
N ARG A 171 6.95 9.29 -15.57
CA ARG A 171 8.01 8.78 -16.45
C ARG A 171 9.37 8.63 -15.75
N PRO A 172 10.31 7.86 -16.32
CA PRO A 172 11.68 7.82 -15.82
C PRO A 172 12.30 9.22 -15.82
N ALA A 173 13.15 9.50 -14.83
CA ALA A 173 13.75 10.83 -14.61
C ALA A 173 12.72 12.00 -14.53
N GLY A 174 11.47 11.71 -14.19
CA GLY A 174 10.43 12.72 -13.97
C GLY A 174 10.50 13.43 -12.61
N GLY A 175 11.48 13.12 -11.77
CA GLY A 175 11.64 13.76 -10.46
C GLY A 175 10.83 13.13 -9.32
N LYS A 176 10.27 11.91 -9.50
CA LYS A 176 9.54 11.17 -8.44
C LYS A 176 10.36 11.03 -7.16
N THR A 177 11.49 10.34 -7.25
CA THR A 177 12.39 10.09 -6.12
C THR A 177 12.95 11.38 -5.52
N VAL A 178 13.24 12.39 -6.35
CA VAL A 178 13.75 13.69 -5.87
C VAL A 178 12.66 14.43 -5.08
N ALA A 179 11.42 14.45 -5.56
CA ALA A 179 10.29 15.05 -4.86
C ALA A 179 10.03 14.34 -3.52
N ILE A 180 10.14 13.00 -3.47
CA ILE A 180 10.01 12.23 -2.23
C ILE A 180 11.12 12.60 -1.23
N LYS A 181 12.39 12.58 -1.67
CA LYS A 181 13.54 12.86 -0.80
C LYS A 181 13.55 14.30 -0.27
N ASN A 182 13.09 15.25 -1.07
CA ASN A 182 13.06 16.68 -0.73
C ASN A 182 11.67 17.14 -0.26
N SER A 183 10.79 16.21 0.15
CA SER A 183 9.43 16.52 0.61
C SER A 183 9.37 17.21 1.98
N GLY A 184 10.45 17.16 2.76
CA GLY A 184 10.48 17.70 4.12
C GLY A 184 9.73 16.86 5.16
N LEU A 185 9.16 15.71 4.78
CA LEU A 185 8.39 14.80 5.66
C LEU A 185 9.23 14.00 6.67
N GLY A 186 10.52 14.34 6.79
CA GLY A 186 11.49 13.63 7.63
C GLY A 186 11.72 12.21 7.12
N LEU A 187 12.82 11.99 6.40
CA LEU A 187 13.27 10.63 6.14
C LEU A 187 13.72 9.98 7.47
N PRO A 188 13.38 8.71 7.71
CA PRO A 188 13.74 8.00 8.93
C PRO A 188 15.25 8.02 9.13
N VAL A 189 15.68 8.24 10.37
CA VAL A 189 17.11 8.37 10.77
C VAL A 189 17.93 7.11 10.44
N LYS A 190 17.28 5.96 10.18
CA LYS A 190 17.94 4.71 9.81
C LYS A 190 18.23 4.68 8.31
N LYS A 191 19.52 4.62 7.94
CA LYS A 191 20.04 4.48 6.56
C LYS A 191 19.36 3.36 5.75
N ASP A 192 18.90 2.30 6.42
CA ASP A 192 18.23 1.15 5.81
C ASP A 192 16.82 1.49 5.23
N TRP A 193 16.21 2.61 5.62
CA TRP A 193 14.88 3.02 5.12
C TRP A 193 14.97 4.08 4.00
N VAL A 194 16.18 4.60 3.74
CA VAL A 194 16.47 5.61 2.71
C VAL A 194 16.93 4.98 1.40
N LYS A 195 17.49 3.76 1.46
CA LYS A 195 17.64 2.92 0.27
C LYS A 195 16.26 2.38 -0.06
N GLY A 196 15.67 2.88 -1.14
CA GLY A 196 14.53 2.23 -1.76
C GLY A 196 14.83 0.74 -1.83
N VAL A 197 13.99 -0.06 -1.18
CA VAL A 197 14.03 -1.52 -1.32
C VAL A 197 13.34 -1.77 -2.66
N GLY A 198 14.13 -1.80 -3.73
CA GLY A 198 13.63 -1.87 -5.11
C GLY A 198 14.72 -1.69 -6.18
N GLY A 199 14.55 -2.40 -7.32
CA GLY A 199 15.33 -2.24 -8.55
C GLY A 199 14.54 -1.56 -9.67
N SER A 200 15.11 -1.42 -10.87
CA SER A 200 14.46 -0.74 -12.02
C SER A 200 13.13 -1.36 -12.47
N PHE A 201 12.83 -2.59 -12.03
CA PHE A 201 11.64 -3.35 -12.38
C PHE A 201 10.63 -3.46 -11.23
N THR A 202 10.98 -3.03 -10.02
CA THR A 202 10.16 -3.17 -8.83
C THR A 202 9.85 -1.81 -8.19
N SER A 203 8.80 -1.74 -7.38
CA SER A 203 8.41 -0.48 -6.74
C SER A 203 9.28 -0.24 -5.52
N ASN A 204 9.91 0.95 -5.44
CA ASN A 204 10.72 1.31 -4.29
C ASN A 204 9.83 1.78 -3.13
N PHE A 205 10.05 1.21 -1.94
CA PHE A 205 9.42 1.69 -0.71
C PHE A 205 10.23 2.83 -0.09
N PHE A 206 9.60 3.98 0.10
CA PHE A 206 10.14 5.09 0.89
C PHE A 206 9.28 5.30 2.12
N PHE A 207 9.89 5.16 3.28
CA PHE A 207 9.24 5.39 4.56
C PHE A 207 9.49 6.82 5.01
N THR A 208 8.50 7.46 5.61
CA THR A 208 8.61 8.75 6.30
C THR A 208 7.96 8.65 7.67
N ASN A 209 8.04 9.72 8.47
CA ASN A 209 7.36 9.74 9.77
C ASN A 209 5.83 9.77 9.64
N ASP A 210 5.32 10.32 8.54
CA ASP A 210 3.89 10.62 8.37
C ASP A 210 3.18 9.69 7.38
N LEU A 211 3.91 9.10 6.43
CA LEU A 211 3.35 8.26 5.36
C LEU A 211 4.40 7.37 4.67
N ILE A 212 3.93 6.49 3.78
CA ILE A 212 4.78 5.59 2.98
C ILE A 212 4.55 5.86 1.50
N PHE A 213 5.62 6.03 0.73
CA PHE A 213 5.54 6.09 -0.72
C PHE A 213 5.95 4.77 -1.37
N LEU A 214 5.22 4.39 -2.41
CA LEU A 214 5.56 3.33 -3.34
C LEU A 214 5.92 4.00 -4.67
N ASP A 215 7.21 4.14 -4.98
CA ASP A 215 7.70 4.76 -6.20
C ASP A 215 7.78 3.69 -7.31
N THR A 216 6.88 3.78 -8.29
CA THR A 216 6.76 2.75 -9.33
C THR A 216 7.82 2.90 -10.43
N PRO A 217 8.18 1.81 -11.13
CA PRO A 217 8.99 1.88 -12.33
C PRO A 217 8.42 2.89 -13.33
N GLY A 218 9.26 3.82 -13.82
CA GLY A 218 8.80 4.84 -14.75
C GLY A 218 8.43 4.29 -16.13
N LYS A 219 8.94 3.11 -16.49
CA LYS A 219 8.76 2.49 -17.81
C LYS A 219 7.29 2.29 -18.21
N TRP A 220 6.42 2.02 -17.24
CA TRP A 220 4.98 1.82 -17.48
C TRP A 220 4.31 3.10 -18.00
N VAL A 221 4.83 4.26 -17.63
CA VAL A 221 4.31 5.56 -18.08
C VAL A 221 4.77 5.88 -19.50
N GLU A 222 5.99 5.47 -19.86
CA GLU A 222 6.60 5.83 -21.14
C GLU A 222 6.17 4.88 -22.27
N ASN A 223 6.08 3.59 -21.99
CA ASN A 223 5.85 2.56 -22.99
C ASN A 223 4.50 1.84 -22.86
N GLY A 224 3.68 2.20 -21.87
CA GLY A 224 2.48 1.44 -21.51
C GLY A 224 2.81 0.13 -20.79
N LEU A 225 1.79 -0.72 -20.61
CA LEU A 225 1.94 -2.06 -20.05
C LEU A 225 2.05 -3.08 -21.18
N ASP A 226 3.24 -3.65 -21.36
CA ASP A 226 3.40 -4.91 -22.09
C ASP A 226 2.95 -6.10 -21.22
N GLU A 227 2.83 -7.30 -21.82
CA GLU A 227 2.36 -8.50 -21.11
C GLU A 227 3.19 -8.80 -19.83
N ASP A 228 4.51 -8.63 -19.92
CA ASP A 228 5.43 -8.78 -18.79
C ASP A 228 5.16 -7.75 -17.69
N ALA A 229 5.05 -6.46 -18.04
CA ALA A 229 4.78 -5.39 -17.08
C ALA A 229 3.40 -5.55 -16.42
N GLU A 230 2.40 -5.97 -17.20
CA GLU A 230 1.06 -6.24 -16.70
C GLU A 230 1.07 -7.38 -15.68
N SER A 231 1.77 -8.48 -15.96
CA SER A 231 1.89 -9.61 -15.02
C SER A 231 2.56 -9.22 -13.70
N LEU A 232 3.66 -8.44 -13.76
CA LEU A 232 4.35 -7.91 -12.59
C LEU A 232 3.48 -6.95 -11.78
N TRP A 233 2.72 -6.08 -12.47
CA TRP A 233 1.81 -5.15 -11.82
C TRP A 233 0.63 -5.87 -11.15
N ASN A 234 0.05 -6.84 -11.85
CA ASN A 234 -0.99 -7.71 -11.33
C ASN A 234 -0.53 -8.44 -10.06
N TYR A 235 0.71 -8.93 -10.04
CA TYR A 235 1.29 -9.55 -8.87
C TYR A 235 1.50 -8.57 -7.71
N GLN A 236 1.99 -7.36 -7.99
CA GLN A 236 2.14 -6.30 -6.99
C GLN A 236 0.78 -5.95 -6.34
N ILE A 237 -0.29 -5.86 -7.14
CA ILE A 237 -1.66 -5.63 -6.66
C ILE A 237 -2.10 -6.80 -5.75
N ASP A 238 -1.82 -8.04 -6.13
CA ASP A 238 -2.19 -9.22 -5.32
C ASP A 238 -1.45 -9.24 -3.97
N LEU A 239 -0.19 -8.79 -3.94
CA LEU A 239 0.55 -8.61 -2.68
C LEU A 239 -0.07 -7.51 -1.81
N LEU A 240 -0.45 -6.36 -2.40
CA LEU A 240 -1.16 -5.31 -1.66
C LEU A 240 -2.48 -5.82 -1.10
N LYS A 241 -3.24 -6.60 -1.87
CA LYS A 241 -4.48 -7.25 -1.43
C LYS A 241 -4.24 -8.24 -0.29
N LYS A 242 -3.15 -9.01 -0.35
CA LYS A 242 -2.76 -10.01 0.66
C LYS A 242 -2.35 -9.36 1.98
N TYR A 243 -1.56 -8.30 1.95
CA TYR A 243 -0.96 -7.72 3.14
C TYR A 243 -1.69 -6.50 3.70
N ARG A 244 -2.40 -5.75 2.86
CA ARG A 244 -3.12 -4.51 3.21
C ARG A 244 -4.55 -4.48 2.64
N GLY A 245 -5.21 -5.65 2.59
CA GLY A 245 -6.49 -5.83 1.88
C GLY A 245 -7.65 -4.92 2.28
N HIS A 246 -7.69 -4.38 3.51
CA HIS A 246 -8.74 -3.45 3.92
C HIS A 246 -8.60 -2.05 3.32
N ARG A 247 -7.37 -1.63 3.02
CA ARG A 247 -7.07 -0.30 2.48
C ARG A 247 -5.77 -0.33 1.67
N PRO A 248 -5.76 -0.93 0.47
CA PRO A 248 -4.52 -1.21 -0.26
C PRO A 248 -3.67 0.02 -0.55
N LEU A 249 -4.31 1.16 -0.81
CA LEU A 249 -3.68 2.49 -0.98
C LEU A 249 -4.57 3.58 -0.37
N ASP A 250 -3.94 4.68 0.01
CA ASP A 250 -4.59 5.90 0.52
C ASP A 250 -4.65 7.01 -0.53
N GLY A 251 -3.81 6.95 -1.57
CA GLY A 251 -3.86 7.83 -2.73
C GLY A 251 -2.78 7.54 -3.78
N LEU A 252 -2.86 8.25 -4.91
CA LEU A 252 -1.87 8.20 -5.98
C LEU A 252 -1.40 9.62 -6.33
N ILE A 253 -0.09 9.79 -6.46
CA ILE A 253 0.55 10.99 -6.95
C ILE A 253 1.05 10.73 -8.36
N VAL A 254 0.49 11.43 -9.34
CA VAL A 254 0.95 11.40 -10.73
C VAL A 254 1.88 12.59 -10.96
N VAL A 255 3.14 12.28 -11.18
CA VAL A 255 4.21 13.25 -11.41
C VAL A 255 4.32 13.56 -12.90
N VAL A 256 4.05 14.81 -13.26
CA VAL A 256 4.12 15.34 -14.64
C VAL A 256 5.24 16.38 -14.70
N PRO A 257 6.39 16.07 -15.29
CA PRO A 257 7.50 17.03 -15.34
C PRO A 257 7.17 18.26 -16.20
N ALA A 258 7.57 19.45 -15.75
CA ALA A 258 7.33 20.69 -16.51
C ALA A 258 8.02 20.68 -17.89
N ASP A 259 9.18 20.01 -18.03
CA ASP A 259 9.82 19.82 -19.34
C ASP A 259 8.93 19.07 -20.33
N ASP A 260 8.10 18.13 -19.88
CA ASP A 260 7.14 17.45 -20.76
C ASP A 260 6.07 18.43 -21.25
N LEU A 261 5.55 19.26 -20.36
CA LEU A 261 4.51 20.25 -20.70
C LEU A 261 5.02 21.35 -21.64
N LEU A 262 6.33 21.66 -21.58
CA LEU A 262 6.96 22.69 -22.40
C LEU A 262 7.42 22.18 -23.77
N THR A 263 7.79 20.90 -23.88
CA THR A 263 8.47 20.37 -25.08
C THR A 263 7.66 19.33 -25.85
N LYS A 264 6.76 18.58 -25.19
CA LYS A 264 5.95 17.57 -25.86
C LYS A 264 4.73 18.21 -26.51
N ASP A 265 4.29 17.60 -27.61
CA ASP A 265 3.06 17.96 -28.27
C ASP A 265 1.85 17.29 -27.59
N ASP A 266 0.65 17.75 -27.97
CA ASP A 266 -0.60 17.25 -27.41
C ASP A 266 -0.76 15.72 -27.61
N SER A 267 -0.21 15.11 -28.66
CA SER A 267 -0.36 13.65 -28.90
C SER A 267 0.41 12.83 -27.86
N ARG A 268 1.68 13.17 -27.61
CA ARG A 268 2.54 12.49 -26.63
C ARG A 268 2.06 12.68 -25.19
N LEU A 269 1.47 13.84 -24.87
CA LEU A 269 0.87 14.08 -23.56
C LEU A 269 -0.37 13.20 -23.34
N ARG A 270 -1.21 12.99 -24.38
CA ARG A 270 -2.34 12.07 -24.30
C ARG A 270 -1.89 10.62 -24.16
N GLU A 271 -0.90 10.20 -24.94
CA GLU A 271 -0.31 8.85 -24.85
C GLU A 271 0.20 8.58 -23.42
N GLN A 272 0.98 9.50 -22.86
CA GLN A 272 1.46 9.40 -21.49
C GLN A 272 0.32 9.33 -20.46
N ALA A 273 -0.74 10.12 -20.65
CA ALA A 273 -1.92 10.08 -19.79
C ALA A 273 -2.67 8.74 -19.89
N CYS A 274 -2.86 8.19 -21.09
CA CYS A 274 -3.50 6.91 -21.32
C CYS A 274 -2.71 5.75 -20.70
N ASN A 275 -1.39 5.73 -20.87
CA ASN A 275 -0.53 4.70 -20.29
C ASN A 275 -0.66 4.64 -18.76
N ILE A 276 -0.67 5.79 -18.08
CA ILE A 276 -0.85 5.82 -16.61
C ILE A 276 -2.29 5.41 -16.26
N ARG A 277 -3.26 5.79 -17.09
CA ARG A 277 -4.66 5.44 -16.85
C ARG A 277 -4.89 3.94 -16.90
N GLU A 278 -4.30 3.22 -17.85
CA GLU A 278 -4.36 1.75 -17.94
C GLU A 278 -3.87 1.09 -16.64
N VAL A 279 -2.75 1.56 -16.10
CA VAL A 279 -2.18 1.05 -14.83
C VAL A 279 -3.15 1.26 -13.65
N VAL A 280 -3.85 2.39 -13.63
CA VAL A 280 -4.85 2.73 -12.60
C VAL A 280 -6.13 1.91 -12.79
N ASP A 281 -6.57 1.69 -14.01
CA ASP A 281 -7.76 0.91 -14.31
C ASP A 281 -7.59 -0.55 -13.89
N LEU A 282 -6.42 -1.16 -14.11
CA LEU A 282 -6.11 -2.50 -13.60
C LEU A 282 -6.21 -2.59 -12.07
N PHE A 283 -5.79 -1.54 -11.37
CA PHE A 283 -5.90 -1.48 -9.91
C PHE A 283 -7.37 -1.40 -9.48
N HIS A 284 -8.16 -0.52 -10.11
CA HIS A 284 -9.59 -0.39 -9.85
C HIS A 284 -10.35 -1.68 -10.14
N GLU A 285 -10.02 -2.37 -11.24
CA GLU A 285 -10.63 -3.64 -11.63
C GLU A 285 -10.37 -4.74 -10.60
N LYS A 286 -9.11 -4.92 -10.15
CA LYS A 286 -8.76 -6.01 -9.22
C LYS A 286 -9.18 -5.78 -7.76
N LEU A 287 -9.22 -4.53 -7.33
CA LEU A 287 -9.44 -4.16 -5.92
C LEU A 287 -10.83 -3.60 -5.66
N HIS A 288 -11.60 -3.23 -6.70
CA HIS A 288 -12.92 -2.62 -6.60
C HIS A 288 -12.95 -1.44 -5.61
N PHE A 289 -11.88 -0.65 -5.62
CA PHE A 289 -11.64 0.42 -4.67
C PHE A 289 -11.10 1.65 -5.39
N ARG A 290 -11.78 2.79 -5.21
CA ARG A 290 -11.36 4.10 -5.74
C ARG A 290 -10.53 4.85 -4.70
N PHE A 291 -9.48 5.52 -5.14
CA PHE A 291 -8.61 6.32 -4.29
C PHE A 291 -8.37 7.71 -4.89
N PRO A 292 -8.06 8.73 -4.06
CA PRO A 292 -7.79 10.08 -4.54
C PRO A 292 -6.49 10.14 -5.33
N ILE A 293 -6.52 10.87 -6.44
CA ILE A 293 -5.38 11.11 -7.31
C ILE A 293 -4.99 12.59 -7.30
N TYR A 294 -3.71 12.84 -7.08
CA TYR A 294 -3.08 14.15 -7.00
C TYR A 294 -2.14 14.30 -8.21
N ILE A 295 -2.27 15.39 -8.95
CA ILE A 295 -1.33 15.73 -10.01
C ILE A 295 -0.23 16.60 -9.41
N LEU A 296 1.03 16.19 -9.56
CA LEU A 296 2.21 16.94 -9.11
C LEU A 296 3.05 17.31 -10.32
N VAL A 297 3.10 18.61 -10.65
CA VAL A 297 4.00 19.13 -11.67
C VAL A 297 5.38 19.32 -11.05
N SER A 298 6.34 18.53 -11.49
CA SER A 298 7.73 18.59 -11.00
C SER A 298 8.61 19.43 -11.93
N LYS A 299 9.84 19.72 -11.50
CA LYS A 299 10.83 20.50 -12.28
C LYS A 299 10.31 21.87 -12.72
N CYS A 300 9.47 22.51 -11.90
CA CYS A 300 8.91 23.82 -12.24
C CYS A 300 9.98 24.91 -12.38
N ASP A 301 11.20 24.68 -11.86
CA ASP A 301 12.39 25.50 -12.07
C ASP A 301 12.82 25.63 -13.54
N LEU A 302 12.34 24.74 -14.42
CA LEU A 302 12.58 24.83 -15.86
C LEU A 302 11.67 25.85 -16.56
N VAL A 303 10.62 26.33 -15.88
CA VAL A 303 9.76 27.42 -16.39
C VAL A 303 10.50 28.73 -16.17
N GLU A 304 10.63 29.54 -17.23
CA GLU A 304 11.41 30.77 -17.15
C GLU A 304 10.86 31.72 -16.07
N GLY A 305 11.76 32.19 -15.20
CA GLY A 305 11.44 33.12 -14.12
C GLY A 305 10.93 32.47 -12.82
N PHE A 306 10.83 31.14 -12.75
CA PHE A 306 10.43 30.43 -11.54
C PHE A 306 11.36 30.73 -10.35
N VAL A 307 12.68 30.62 -10.57
CA VAL A 307 13.68 30.81 -9.50
C VAL A 307 13.65 32.24 -8.97
N GLU A 308 13.53 33.24 -9.84
CA GLU A 308 13.42 34.64 -9.44
C GLU A 308 12.12 34.92 -8.71
N PHE A 309 10.98 34.40 -9.19
CA PHE A 309 9.68 34.63 -8.56
C PHE A 309 9.61 34.07 -7.14
N PHE A 310 9.97 32.80 -6.95
CA PHE A 310 9.95 32.17 -5.63
C PHE A 310 11.13 32.60 -4.76
N GLY A 311 12.23 33.06 -5.36
CA GLY A 311 13.38 33.62 -4.64
C GLY A 311 13.04 34.90 -3.87
N GLU A 312 12.16 35.74 -4.42
CA GLU A 312 11.69 36.98 -3.77
C GLU A 312 10.63 36.74 -2.69
N LEU A 313 10.07 35.52 -2.58
CA LEU A 313 9.14 35.20 -1.49
C LEU A 313 9.89 35.09 -0.15
N PRO A 314 9.30 35.60 0.95
CA PRO A 314 9.78 35.32 2.30
C PRO A 314 9.84 33.81 2.56
N VAL A 315 10.82 33.38 3.37
CA VAL A 315 11.05 31.95 3.70
C VAL A 315 9.76 31.26 4.16
N GLN A 316 8.97 31.92 5.02
CA GLN A 316 7.73 31.38 5.57
C GLN A 316 6.73 31.03 4.45
N ARG A 317 6.65 31.87 3.42
CA ARG A 317 5.75 31.66 2.28
C ARG A 317 6.25 30.60 1.32
N ARG A 318 7.55 30.31 1.30
CA ARG A 318 8.12 29.19 0.53
C ARG A 318 7.76 27.82 1.10
N HIS A 319 7.35 27.76 2.36
CA HIS A 319 6.83 26.52 2.98
C HIS A 319 5.33 26.31 2.74
N GLU A 320 4.62 27.28 2.15
CA GLU A 320 3.22 27.12 1.79
C GLU A 320 3.05 26.20 0.58
N ILE A 321 1.89 25.56 0.49
CA ILE A 321 1.55 24.70 -0.64
C ILE A 321 1.40 25.54 -1.91
N PHE A 322 2.22 25.27 -2.91
CA PHE A 322 2.02 25.82 -4.26
C PHE A 322 1.10 24.90 -5.07
N GLY A 323 -0.19 25.23 -5.11
CA GLY A 323 -1.18 24.43 -5.84
C GLY A 323 -2.63 24.75 -5.47
N TRP A 324 -3.51 23.79 -5.76
CA TRP A 324 -4.93 23.86 -5.54
C TRP A 324 -5.50 22.47 -5.21
N SER A 325 -6.37 22.42 -4.22
CA SER A 325 -7.06 21.19 -3.80
C SER A 325 -8.52 21.23 -4.26
N ASN A 326 -8.99 20.16 -4.89
CA ASN A 326 -10.36 20.03 -5.34
C ASN A 326 -11.29 19.70 -4.18
N ALA A 327 -12.22 20.59 -3.85
CA ALA A 327 -13.22 20.36 -2.78
C ALA A 327 -14.28 19.32 -3.17
N GLU A 328 -14.48 19.06 -4.46
CA GLU A 328 -15.53 18.17 -5.00
C GLU A 328 -14.89 17.07 -5.88
N PRO A 329 -14.19 16.08 -5.29
CA PRO A 329 -13.45 15.06 -6.05
C PRO A 329 -14.35 14.08 -6.84
N ASP A 330 -15.63 13.94 -6.45
CA ASP A 330 -16.61 13.09 -7.15
C ASP A 330 -17.29 13.79 -8.35
N ARG A 331 -16.97 15.06 -8.60
CA ARG A 331 -17.58 15.80 -9.68
C ARG A 331 -17.07 15.30 -11.03
N LYS A 332 -18.00 14.91 -11.90
CA LYS A 332 -17.71 14.31 -13.21
C LYS A 332 -17.03 15.25 -14.21
N ASP A 333 -17.31 16.56 -14.13
CA ASP A 333 -16.74 17.56 -15.05
C ASP A 333 -15.31 17.97 -14.65
N THR A 334 -14.36 17.04 -14.76
CA THR A 334 -12.95 17.25 -14.40
C THR A 334 -12.32 18.39 -15.19
N ARG A 335 -12.71 18.58 -16.46
CA ARG A 335 -12.21 19.68 -17.31
C ARG A 335 -12.52 21.04 -16.69
N ARG A 336 -13.77 21.30 -16.33
CA ARG A 336 -14.18 22.57 -15.74
C ARG A 336 -13.55 22.78 -14.38
N VAL A 337 -13.49 21.73 -13.56
CA VAL A 337 -12.91 21.74 -12.22
C VAL A 337 -11.41 22.08 -12.29
N PHE A 338 -10.67 21.41 -13.18
CA PHE A 338 -9.27 21.69 -13.46
C PHE A 338 -9.07 23.15 -13.88
N ALA A 339 -9.82 23.62 -14.88
CA ALA A 339 -9.63 24.97 -15.42
C ALA A 339 -9.95 26.04 -14.36
N ALA A 340 -10.95 25.82 -13.50
CA ALA A 340 -11.25 26.70 -12.38
C ALA A 340 -10.12 26.71 -11.32
N GLY A 341 -9.59 25.53 -10.98
CA GLY A 341 -8.47 25.38 -10.06
C GLY A 341 -7.21 26.07 -10.57
N PHE A 342 -6.83 25.83 -11.83
CA PHE A 342 -5.67 26.42 -12.48
C PHE A 342 -5.77 27.96 -12.54
N ARG A 343 -6.89 28.51 -13.03
CA ARG A 343 -7.13 29.96 -13.01
C ARG A 343 -7.10 30.56 -11.60
N SER A 344 -7.48 29.79 -10.58
CA SER A 344 -7.37 30.25 -9.19
C SER A 344 -5.92 30.35 -8.73
N ILE A 345 -5.02 29.49 -9.22
CA ILE A 345 -3.59 29.57 -8.93
C ILE A 345 -2.99 30.78 -9.65
N VAL A 346 -3.25 30.94 -10.95
CA VAL A 346 -2.76 32.08 -11.75
C VAL A 346 -3.17 33.41 -11.13
N ARG A 347 -4.44 33.59 -10.75
CA ARG A 347 -4.90 34.83 -10.10
C ARG A 347 -4.19 35.13 -8.77
N ARG A 348 -3.85 34.11 -7.98
CA ARG A 348 -3.06 34.31 -6.75
C ARG A 348 -1.63 34.73 -7.10
N MET A 349 -1.03 34.13 -8.12
CA MET A 349 0.30 34.51 -8.61
C MET A 349 0.33 35.93 -9.15
N GLU A 350 -0.70 36.36 -9.87
CA GLU A 350 -0.83 37.75 -10.34
C GLU A 350 -0.88 38.74 -9.18
N GLY A 351 -1.61 38.42 -8.10
CA GLY A 351 -1.62 39.23 -6.88
C GLY A 351 -0.24 39.31 -6.23
N LEU A 352 0.49 38.19 -6.17
CA LEU A 352 1.86 38.14 -5.65
C LEU A 352 2.84 38.93 -6.52
N ARG A 353 2.72 38.81 -7.85
CA ARG A 353 3.50 39.59 -8.82
C ARG A 353 3.36 41.08 -8.53
N MET A 354 2.15 41.59 -8.33
CA MET A 354 1.92 43.01 -8.03
C MET A 354 2.58 43.44 -6.72
N GLU A 355 2.51 42.61 -5.67
CA GLU A 355 3.20 42.87 -4.41
C GLU A 355 4.73 42.90 -4.59
N MET A 356 5.30 41.91 -5.29
CA MET A 356 6.74 41.79 -5.51
C MET A 356 7.29 42.94 -6.34
N LEU A 357 6.64 43.30 -7.45
CA LEU A 357 7.13 44.35 -8.36
C LEU A 357 7.24 45.72 -7.68
N SER A 358 6.49 45.96 -6.61
CA SER A 358 6.64 47.18 -5.80
C SER A 358 7.91 47.22 -4.96
N ARG A 359 8.55 46.06 -4.70
CA ARG A 359 9.72 45.90 -3.80
C ARG A 359 11.01 45.53 -4.54
N VAL A 360 10.93 45.06 -5.78
CA VAL A 360 12.09 44.55 -6.53
C VAL A 360 13.03 45.70 -6.93
N ALA A 361 14.26 45.67 -6.43
CA ALA A 361 15.27 46.69 -6.70
C ALA A 361 15.92 46.57 -8.10
N ARG A 362 16.02 45.36 -8.67
CA ARG A 362 16.70 45.11 -9.96
C ARG A 362 15.70 44.96 -11.11
N ARG A 363 15.87 45.78 -12.16
CA ARG A 363 15.02 45.74 -13.37
C ARG A 363 15.01 44.38 -14.09
N SER A 364 16.14 43.66 -14.09
CA SER A 364 16.24 42.32 -14.68
C SER A 364 15.33 41.30 -13.98
N ASN A 365 15.30 41.33 -12.64
CA ASN A 365 14.45 40.46 -11.83
C ASN A 365 12.99 40.84 -12.02
N ALA A 366 12.67 42.13 -12.02
CA ALA A 366 11.31 42.61 -12.26
C ALA A 366 10.75 42.09 -13.59
N ARG A 367 11.57 42.08 -14.65
CA ARG A 367 11.19 41.49 -15.94
C ARG A 367 10.87 40.00 -15.82
N ARG A 368 11.77 39.20 -15.22
CA ARG A 368 11.56 37.74 -15.06
C ARG A 368 10.35 37.40 -14.20
N ILE A 369 10.15 38.11 -13.09
CA ILE A 369 8.97 37.97 -12.21
C ILE A 369 7.68 38.28 -12.96
N PHE A 370 7.71 39.31 -13.82
CA PHE A 370 6.55 39.68 -14.62
C PHE A 370 6.18 38.59 -15.63
N PHE A 371 7.16 38.10 -16.39
CA PHE A 371 6.95 37.08 -17.43
C PHE A 371 6.62 35.70 -16.87
N PHE A 372 7.16 35.32 -15.69
CA PHE A 372 6.90 34.00 -15.11
C PHE A 372 5.40 33.70 -14.96
N THR A 373 4.58 34.69 -14.61
CA THR A 373 3.13 34.46 -14.47
C THR A 373 2.48 34.10 -15.82
N GLU A 374 2.97 34.68 -16.92
CA GLU A 374 2.51 34.37 -18.29
C GLU A 374 3.04 33.01 -18.76
N GLU A 375 4.33 32.72 -18.53
CA GLU A 375 4.94 31.42 -18.85
C GLU A 375 4.24 30.28 -18.09
N PHE A 376 3.94 30.51 -16.80
CA PHE A 376 3.17 29.57 -16.00
C PHE A 376 1.75 29.40 -16.53
N ALA A 377 1.07 30.48 -16.93
CA ALA A 377 -0.26 30.40 -17.53
C ALA A 377 -0.24 29.59 -18.85
N GLY A 378 0.87 29.64 -19.60
CA GLY A 378 1.10 28.80 -20.77
C GLY A 378 1.02 27.30 -20.52
N LEU A 379 1.24 26.84 -19.29
CA LEU A 379 1.12 25.43 -18.90
C LEU A 379 -0.33 24.93 -18.84
N GLU A 380 -1.34 25.82 -18.81
CA GLU A 380 -2.75 25.43 -18.67
C GLU A 380 -3.18 24.47 -19.78
N ARG A 381 -2.85 24.80 -21.04
CA ARG A 381 -3.27 24.01 -22.20
C ARG A 381 -2.67 22.59 -22.19
N PRO A 382 -1.34 22.38 -22.17
CA PRO A 382 -0.76 21.03 -22.19
C PRO A 382 -1.18 20.22 -20.97
N LEU A 383 -1.27 20.85 -19.79
CA LEU A 383 -1.73 20.18 -18.58
C LEU A 383 -3.21 19.80 -18.65
N SER A 384 -4.05 20.65 -19.24
CA SER A 384 -5.45 20.34 -19.52
C SER A 384 -5.57 19.16 -20.48
N THR A 385 -4.73 19.07 -21.51
CA THR A 385 -4.70 17.90 -22.43
C THR A 385 -4.42 16.62 -21.64
N PHE A 386 -3.38 16.63 -20.79
CA PHE A 386 -3.02 15.48 -19.96
C PHE A 386 -4.15 15.09 -18.98
N VAL A 387 -4.67 16.05 -18.22
CA VAL A 387 -5.71 15.82 -17.20
C VAL A 387 -7.00 15.29 -17.83
N GLN A 388 -7.41 15.83 -18.98
CA GLN A 388 -8.62 15.37 -19.65
C GLN A 388 -8.49 13.92 -20.14
N SER A 389 -7.35 13.55 -20.70
CA SER A 389 -7.12 12.16 -21.14
C SER A 389 -7.01 11.20 -19.96
N PHE A 390 -6.33 11.59 -18.88
CA PHE A 390 -6.15 10.72 -17.73
C PHE A 390 -7.46 10.49 -16.95
N PHE A 391 -8.26 11.53 -16.74
CA PHE A 391 -9.53 11.45 -16.01
C PHE A 391 -10.75 11.26 -16.91
N GLN A 392 -10.56 10.86 -18.17
CA GLN A 392 -11.66 10.64 -19.11
C GLN A 392 -12.65 9.59 -18.56
N GLU A 393 -13.94 9.79 -18.78
CA GLU A 393 -14.95 8.77 -18.49
C GLU A 393 -14.72 7.57 -19.43
N GLY A 394 -14.52 6.40 -18.84
CA GLY A 394 -14.37 5.13 -19.53
C GLY A 394 -15.50 4.17 -19.17
N VAL A 395 -15.32 2.88 -19.49
CA VAL A 395 -16.29 1.82 -19.10
C VAL A 395 -16.25 1.54 -17.59
N GLY A 396 -15.15 1.88 -16.91
CA GLY A 396 -14.98 1.75 -15.45
C GLY A 396 -15.21 3.03 -14.66
N ASP A 397 -15.06 2.94 -13.34
CA ASP A 397 -15.19 4.08 -12.44
C ASP A 397 -14.11 5.14 -12.71
N PRO A 398 -14.49 6.41 -12.94
CA PRO A 398 -13.51 7.46 -13.21
C PRO A 398 -12.61 7.68 -11.98
N PRO A 399 -11.31 7.97 -12.17
CA PRO A 399 -10.43 8.26 -11.06
C PRO A 399 -10.82 9.57 -10.34
N LEU A 400 -10.53 9.66 -9.04
CA LEU A 400 -10.91 10.81 -8.21
C LEU A 400 -9.88 11.92 -8.31
N PHE A 401 -10.16 13.00 -9.04
CA PHE A 401 -9.24 14.14 -9.13
C PHE A 401 -9.27 14.98 -7.84
N ARG A 402 -8.21 14.90 -7.02
CA ARG A 402 -8.16 15.51 -5.68
C ARG A 402 -7.41 16.84 -5.64
N GLY A 403 -6.47 17.08 -6.54
CA GLY A 403 -5.77 18.36 -6.58
C GLY A 403 -4.61 18.42 -7.56
N LEU A 404 -4.10 19.62 -7.74
CA LEU A 404 -2.99 19.97 -8.61
C LEU A 404 -1.95 20.76 -7.82
N TYR A 405 -0.70 20.31 -7.85
CA TYR A 405 0.39 20.88 -7.06
C TYR A 405 1.64 21.01 -7.92
N PHE A 406 2.54 21.91 -7.52
CA PHE A 406 3.73 22.27 -8.27
C PHE A 406 4.94 22.23 -7.35
N THR A 407 6.05 21.71 -7.83
CA THR A 407 7.29 21.61 -7.05
C THR A 407 8.53 21.71 -7.93
N SER A 408 9.64 22.07 -7.29
CA SER A 408 10.98 21.99 -7.83
C SER A 408 11.85 21.17 -6.87
N GLY A 409 12.53 20.17 -7.41
CA GLY A 409 13.26 19.17 -6.62
C GLY A 409 14.77 19.44 -6.49
N THR A 410 15.36 20.25 -7.37
CA THR A 410 16.80 20.52 -7.40
C THR A 410 17.05 21.98 -7.03
N GLN A 411 17.21 22.25 -5.74
CA GLN A 411 17.65 23.56 -5.24
C GLN A 411 19.12 23.52 -4.79
N GLU A 412 19.93 22.65 -5.36
CA GLU A 412 21.39 22.72 -5.23
C GLU A 412 21.98 23.57 -6.36
N GLY A 413 22.27 24.83 -6.04
CA GLY A 413 23.36 25.62 -6.61
C GLY A 413 23.56 25.61 -8.13
N ALA A 414 22.90 26.54 -8.80
CA ALA A 414 23.15 27.05 -10.16
C ALA A 414 22.87 26.09 -11.35
N PRO A 415 22.09 26.54 -12.37
CA PRO A 415 21.94 25.87 -13.68
C PRO A 415 23.29 25.51 -14.35
N LEU A 416 24.33 26.26 -13.98
CA LEU A 416 25.71 26.07 -14.40
C LEU A 416 26.27 24.70 -14.00
N SER A 417 25.91 24.16 -12.83
CA SER A 417 26.41 22.84 -12.37
C SER A 417 25.87 21.69 -13.23
N ARG A 418 24.64 21.82 -13.75
CA ARG A 418 24.04 20.82 -14.64
C ARG A 418 24.60 20.91 -16.05
N ALA A 419 24.83 22.12 -16.57
CA ALA A 419 25.50 22.34 -17.85
C ALA A 419 26.97 21.86 -17.79
N LEU A 420 27.69 22.11 -16.69
CA LEU A 420 29.04 21.61 -16.48
C LEU A 420 29.06 20.08 -16.32
N ALA A 421 28.11 19.49 -15.60
CA ALA A 421 28.02 18.04 -15.46
C ALA A 421 27.70 17.35 -16.80
N GLU A 422 26.90 17.99 -17.65
CA GLU A 422 26.61 17.48 -19.00
C GLU A 422 27.83 17.63 -19.92
N MET A 423 28.50 18.78 -19.91
CA MET A 423 29.76 19.00 -20.66
C MET A 423 30.89 18.07 -20.20
N ALA A 424 31.03 17.85 -18.89
CA ALA A 424 32.02 16.93 -18.32
C ALA A 424 31.74 15.48 -18.74
N ARG A 425 30.46 15.08 -18.84
CA ARG A 425 30.06 13.77 -19.39
C ARG A 425 30.39 13.64 -20.88
N THR A 426 30.13 14.66 -21.69
CA THR A 426 30.45 14.64 -23.13
C THR A 426 31.96 14.64 -23.38
N LEU A 427 32.75 15.24 -22.48
CA LEU A 427 34.21 15.32 -22.57
C LEU A 427 34.95 14.19 -21.83
N GLY A 428 34.24 13.25 -21.21
CA GLY A 428 34.85 12.12 -20.49
C GLY A 428 35.61 12.50 -19.22
N ILE A 429 35.33 13.67 -18.64
CA ILE A 429 35.99 14.16 -17.43
C ILE A 429 35.21 13.67 -16.21
N THR A 430 35.80 12.76 -15.43
CA THR A 430 35.25 12.35 -14.13
C THR A 430 35.40 13.50 -13.13
N THR A 431 34.29 14.14 -12.77
CA THR A 431 34.26 15.08 -11.63
C THR A 431 34.27 14.28 -10.32
N PRO A 432 35.15 14.56 -9.36
CA PRO A 432 35.05 13.96 -8.04
C PRO A 432 33.72 14.39 -7.39
N ALA A 433 33.01 13.43 -6.79
CA ALA A 433 31.79 13.72 -6.04
C ALA A 433 32.10 14.72 -4.92
N SER A 434 31.37 15.82 -4.86
CA SER A 434 31.46 16.81 -3.79
C SER A 434 30.91 16.21 -2.49
N SER A 435 31.76 15.50 -1.76
CA SER A 435 31.50 15.05 -0.38
C SER A 435 32.63 15.37 0.62
N GLU A 436 33.56 16.26 0.28
CA GLU A 436 34.63 16.69 1.20
C GLU A 436 34.85 18.21 1.15
N VAL A 437 33.96 19.01 1.77
CA VAL A 437 34.30 20.43 2.11
C VAL A 437 33.74 20.87 3.48
N ILE A 438 32.98 20.06 4.23
CA ILE A 438 32.37 20.54 5.49
C ILE A 438 33.28 20.36 6.73
N GLU A 439 34.41 19.64 6.67
CA GLU A 439 35.14 19.28 7.89
C GLU A 439 36.27 20.23 8.34
N ASP A 440 36.58 21.30 7.59
CA ASP A 440 37.79 22.11 7.89
C ASP A 440 37.53 23.58 8.31
N SER A 441 36.27 24.01 8.48
CA SER A 441 35.95 25.37 8.96
C SER A 441 35.68 25.48 10.47
N GLU A 442 35.55 24.38 11.21
CA GLU A 442 35.27 24.40 12.66
C GLU A 442 36.51 24.38 13.58
N LYS A 443 37.74 24.46 13.04
CA LYS A 443 38.98 24.50 13.85
C LYS A 443 39.70 25.86 13.92
N ARG A 444 39.08 26.94 13.45
CA ARG A 444 39.60 28.31 13.68
C ARG A 444 38.48 29.32 13.93
N SER A 445 37.97 29.34 15.16
CA SER A 445 37.48 30.55 15.85
C SER A 445 37.25 30.26 17.31
#